data_AF-A0A958V846-F1
#
_entry.id   AF-A0A958V846-F1
#
_cell.length_a   1.000
_cell.length_b   1.000
_cell.length_c   1.000
_cell.angle_alpha   90.00
_cell.angle_beta   90.00
_cell.angle_gamma   90.00
#
_symmetry.space_group_name_H-M   'P 1'
#
loop_
_entity.id
_entity.type
_entity.pdbx_description
1 polymer ?
#
loop_
_entity_poly.entity_id
_entity_poly.type
_entity_poly.pdbx_seq_one_letter_code
_entity_poly.pdbx_strand_id
1 'polypeptide(L)'
;MRVLLFAFLLLIGFSAQGQSLYQKKIRSLFTKVHYDEKYNSELWELTKSTNIDNPTIYAYKCLYYIMNAKYVFWVHKKMENFKTGRTKLDLAIEKYPMNADLRLVRYAVQKNAPKFLKYSENTEEDKKILLEYKKNQSTDQELVSLIDGVLAKFP
;
A
#
# COMPACT_ATOMS: atom_id res chain seq x y z
N MET A 1 9.48 -34.69 22.65
CA MET A 1 9.98 -33.33 22.31
C MET A 1 10.44 -33.18 20.87
N ARG A 2 11.26 -34.07 20.29
CA ARG A 2 11.72 -33.96 18.88
C ARG A 2 10.59 -33.88 17.85
N VAL A 3 9.59 -34.78 17.90
CA VAL A 3 8.44 -34.77 16.98
C VAL A 3 7.57 -33.51 17.12
N LEU A 4 7.41 -32.99 18.34
CA LEU A 4 6.68 -31.75 18.60
C LEU A 4 7.42 -30.51 18.07
N LEU A 5 8.76 -30.49 18.14
CA LEU A 5 9.60 -29.45 17.56
C LEU A 5 9.51 -29.44 16.02
N PHE A 6 9.51 -30.61 15.38
CA PHE A 6 9.31 -30.72 13.92
C PHE A 6 7.91 -30.28 13.48
N ALA A 7 6.86 -30.65 14.21
CA ALA A 7 5.50 -30.20 13.93
C ALA A 7 5.34 -28.67 14.09
N PHE A 8 5.99 -28.08 15.09
CA PHE A 8 6.02 -26.64 15.31
C PHE A 8 6.75 -25.89 14.18
N LEU A 9 7.89 -26.42 13.71
CA LEU A 9 8.63 -25.85 12.57
C LEU A 9 7.84 -25.89 11.25
N LEU A 10 7.08 -26.96 11.01
CA LEU A 10 6.19 -27.07 9.84
C LEU A 10 5.04 -26.04 9.87
N LEU A 11 4.48 -25.77 11.06
CA LEU A 11 3.41 -24.77 11.23
C LEU A 11 3.90 -23.33 10.98
N ILE A 12 5.14 -23.01 11.36
CA ILE A 12 5.75 -21.69 11.11
C ILE A 12 6.03 -21.50 9.60
N GLY A 13 6.47 -22.53 8.90
CA GLY A 13 6.70 -22.46 7.46
C GLY A 13 5.42 -22.20 6.66
N PHE A 14 4.31 -22.83 7.05
CA PHE A 14 3.03 -22.67 6.37
C PHE A 14 2.42 -21.27 6.56
N SER A 15 2.53 -20.68 7.76
CA SER A 15 2.02 -19.34 8.04
C SER A 15 2.79 -18.25 7.29
N ALA A 16 4.12 -18.38 7.18
CA ALA A 16 4.96 -17.45 6.42
C ALA A 16 4.62 -17.43 4.93
N GLN A 17 4.39 -18.60 4.32
CA GLN A 17 4.00 -18.70 2.91
C GLN A 17 2.59 -18.11 2.67
N GLY A 18 1.64 -18.35 3.58
CA GLY A 18 0.30 -17.76 3.52
C GLY A 18 0.32 -16.23 3.58
N GLN A 19 1.14 -15.65 4.48
CA GLN A 19 1.31 -14.20 4.59
C GLN A 19 1.93 -13.59 3.32
N SER A 20 2.92 -14.26 2.72
CA SER A 20 3.52 -13.84 1.45
C SER A 20 2.49 -13.79 0.31
N LEU A 21 1.66 -14.82 0.17
CA LEU A 21 0.64 -14.87 -0.89
C LEU A 21 -0.44 -13.79 -0.71
N TYR A 22 -0.87 -13.56 0.53
CA TYR A 22 -1.84 -12.54 0.86
C TYR A 22 -1.34 -11.12 0.53
N GLN A 23 -0.08 -10.81 0.88
CA GLN A 23 0.56 -9.54 0.54
C GLN A 23 0.69 -9.35 -0.98
N LYS A 24 1.08 -10.41 -1.70
CA LYS A 24 1.15 -10.40 -3.17
C LYS A 24 -0.18 -10.05 -3.81
N LYS A 25 -1.25 -10.67 -3.31
CA LYS A 25 -2.61 -10.41 -3.81
C LYS A 25 -2.98 -8.93 -3.65
N ILE A 26 -2.69 -8.34 -2.49
CA ILE A 26 -2.97 -6.94 -2.20
C ILE A 26 -2.17 -5.98 -3.10
N ARG A 27 -0.86 -6.23 -3.28
CA ARG A 27 0.00 -5.46 -4.20
C ARG A 27 -0.48 -5.55 -5.64
N SER A 28 -0.99 -6.70 -6.07
CA SER A 28 -1.57 -6.83 -7.41
C SER A 28 -2.83 -5.97 -7.62
N LEU A 29 -3.57 -5.65 -6.56
CA LEU A 29 -4.74 -4.77 -6.64
C LEU A 29 -4.36 -3.31 -6.78
N PHE A 30 -3.23 -2.87 -6.23
CA PHE A 30 -2.74 -1.50 -6.37
C PHE A 30 -2.67 -1.03 -7.83
N THR A 31 -2.27 -1.91 -8.76
CA THR A 31 -2.20 -1.58 -10.20
C THR A 31 -3.55 -1.67 -10.92
N LYS A 32 -4.59 -2.15 -10.23
CA LYS A 32 -5.92 -2.44 -10.81
C LYS A 32 -7.03 -1.53 -10.27
N VAL A 33 -6.89 -1.03 -9.05
CA VAL A 33 -7.92 -0.24 -8.35
C VAL A 33 -8.37 1.01 -9.09
N HIS A 34 -7.61 1.52 -10.06
CA HIS A 34 -8.04 2.66 -10.88
C HIS A 34 -8.88 2.28 -12.10
N TYR A 35 -8.96 1.00 -12.49
CA TYR A 35 -9.71 0.57 -13.66
C TYR A 35 -11.19 0.28 -13.37
N ASP A 36 -11.50 -0.33 -12.23
CA ASP A 36 -12.84 -0.85 -11.93
C ASP A 36 -13.08 -0.85 -10.41
N GLU A 37 -14.29 -0.46 -10.01
CA GLU A 37 -14.73 -0.42 -8.60
C GLU A 37 -14.58 -1.78 -7.92
N LYS A 38 -14.77 -2.88 -8.65
CA LYS A 38 -14.66 -4.24 -8.08
C LYS A 38 -13.29 -4.50 -7.45
N TYR A 39 -12.21 -3.97 -8.03
CA TYR A 39 -10.86 -4.14 -7.48
C TYR A 39 -10.66 -3.31 -6.21
N ASN A 40 -11.31 -2.15 -6.13
CA ASN A 40 -11.29 -1.33 -4.92
C ASN A 40 -12.10 -2.00 -3.79
N SER A 41 -13.24 -2.61 -4.12
CA SER A 41 -14.04 -3.41 -3.18
C SER A 41 -13.29 -4.65 -2.72
N GLU A 42 -12.59 -5.36 -3.60
CA GLU A 42 -11.72 -6.49 -3.21
C GLU A 42 -10.58 -6.02 -2.28
N LEU A 43 -9.98 -4.86 -2.57
CA LEU A 43 -8.94 -4.29 -1.72
C LEU A 43 -9.47 -3.95 -0.32
N TRP A 44 -10.70 -3.45 -0.23
CA TRP A 44 -11.37 -3.24 1.06
C TRP A 44 -11.55 -4.54 1.82
N GLU A 45 -12.11 -5.58 1.19
CA GLU A 45 -12.37 -6.85 1.84
C GLU A 45 -11.09 -7.48 2.41
N LEU A 46 -9.98 -7.37 1.67
CA LEU A 46 -8.69 -7.86 2.14
C LEU A 46 -8.13 -7.01 3.28
N THR A 47 -8.31 -5.69 3.28
CA THR A 47 -7.59 -4.78 4.20
C THR A 47 -8.43 -4.21 5.35
N LYS A 48 -9.75 -4.40 5.36
CA LYS A 48 -10.67 -3.72 6.31
C LYS A 48 -10.36 -3.99 7.78
N SER A 49 -9.91 -5.19 8.13
CA SER A 49 -9.54 -5.57 9.50
C SER A 49 -8.15 -5.06 9.92
N THR A 50 -7.34 -4.59 8.98
CA THR A 50 -5.98 -4.10 9.26
C THR A 50 -5.99 -2.78 10.01
N ASN A 51 -5.07 -2.63 10.95
CA ASN A 51 -4.81 -1.40 11.69
C ASN A 51 -3.40 -0.86 11.34
N ILE A 52 -3.08 0.31 11.90
CA ILE A 52 -1.83 1.01 11.60
C ILE A 52 -0.58 0.20 12.00
N ASP A 53 -0.68 -0.77 12.91
CA ASP A 53 0.46 -1.55 13.42
C ASP A 53 0.97 -2.58 12.39
N ASN A 54 0.22 -2.82 11.32
CA ASN A 54 0.70 -3.52 10.13
C ASN A 54 0.82 -2.51 8.95
N PRO A 55 1.90 -1.70 8.91
CA PRO A 55 2.01 -0.56 7.98
C PRO A 55 1.95 -0.98 6.52
N THR A 56 2.51 -2.14 6.17
CA THR A 56 2.53 -2.65 4.79
C THR A 56 1.12 -2.90 4.28
N ILE A 57 0.28 -3.62 5.02
CA ILE A 57 -1.11 -3.87 4.58
C ILE A 57 -1.97 -2.60 4.76
N TYR A 58 -1.68 -1.79 5.79
CA TYR A 58 -2.40 -0.55 6.06
C TYR A 58 -2.23 0.50 4.97
N ALA A 59 -1.08 0.53 4.27
CA ALA A 59 -0.86 1.37 3.09
C ALA A 59 -1.98 1.18 2.06
N TYR A 60 -2.34 -0.08 1.79
CA TYR A 60 -3.37 -0.40 0.81
C TYR A 60 -4.79 -0.19 1.33
N LYS A 61 -5.00 -0.26 2.66
CA LYS A 61 -6.25 0.23 3.27
C LYS A 61 -6.42 1.73 3.03
N CYS A 62 -5.34 2.51 3.14
CA CYS A 62 -5.38 3.95 2.85
C CYS A 62 -5.67 4.20 1.37
N LEU A 63 -5.06 3.42 0.48
CA LEU A 63 -5.34 3.46 -0.96
C LEU A 63 -6.82 3.21 -1.26
N TYR A 64 -7.46 2.24 -0.60
CA TYR A 64 -8.91 2.02 -0.75
C TYR A 64 -9.71 3.30 -0.54
N TYR A 65 -9.49 4.00 0.59
CA TYR A 65 -10.21 5.24 0.87
C TYR A 65 -9.95 6.30 -0.19
N ILE A 66 -8.70 6.46 -0.63
CA ILE A 66 -8.34 7.44 -1.68
C ILE A 66 -9.03 7.11 -3.00
N MET A 67 -8.98 5.85 -3.42
CA MET A 67 -9.54 5.39 -4.68
C MET A 67 -11.07 5.33 -4.66
N ASN A 68 -11.68 5.15 -3.49
CA ASN A 68 -13.13 5.18 -3.34
C ASN A 68 -13.71 6.55 -3.75
N ALA A 69 -12.92 7.63 -3.68
CA ALA A 69 -13.31 8.94 -4.20
C ALA A 69 -13.60 8.94 -5.72
N LYS A 70 -13.03 7.99 -6.48
CA LYS A 70 -13.34 7.82 -7.90
C LYS A 70 -14.76 7.29 -8.10
N TYR A 71 -15.20 6.37 -7.25
CA TYR A 71 -16.42 5.57 -7.46
C TYR A 71 -17.67 6.14 -6.78
N VAL A 72 -17.54 6.89 -5.69
CA VAL A 72 -18.71 7.51 -5.05
C VAL A 72 -19.31 8.65 -5.89
N PHE A 73 -20.64 8.77 -5.92
CA PHE A 73 -21.35 9.76 -6.74
C PHE A 73 -21.17 11.21 -6.24
N TRP A 74 -21.38 11.43 -4.94
CA TRP A 74 -21.46 12.77 -4.38
C TRP A 74 -20.10 13.42 -4.14
N VAL A 75 -19.92 14.67 -4.61
CA VAL A 75 -18.65 15.43 -4.50
C VAL A 75 -18.15 15.55 -3.06
N HIS A 76 -19.04 15.81 -2.10
CA HIS A 76 -18.65 15.88 -0.68
C HIS A 76 -18.10 14.53 -0.20
N LYS A 77 -18.68 13.41 -0.62
CA LYS A 77 -18.16 12.06 -0.33
C LYS A 77 -16.85 11.79 -1.03
N LYS A 78 -16.63 12.26 -2.26
CA LYS A 78 -15.33 12.14 -2.93
C LYS A 78 -14.24 12.81 -2.10
N MET A 79 -14.52 14.03 -1.64
CA MET A 79 -13.58 14.79 -0.80
C MET A 79 -13.34 14.15 0.56
N GLU A 80 -14.40 13.66 1.23
CA GLU A 80 -14.31 12.95 2.50
C GLU A 80 -13.46 11.68 2.38
N ASN A 81 -13.67 10.88 1.35
CA ASN A 81 -12.92 9.66 1.08
C ASN A 81 -11.43 9.95 0.83
N PHE A 82 -11.13 10.92 -0.03
CA PHE A 82 -9.75 11.34 -0.28
C PHE A 82 -9.06 11.85 0.99
N LYS A 83 -9.73 12.72 1.76
CA LYS A 83 -9.20 13.25 3.03
C LYS A 83 -8.98 12.16 4.07
N THR A 84 -9.90 11.20 4.18
CA THR A 84 -9.78 10.08 5.11
C THR A 84 -8.55 9.25 4.77
N GLY A 85 -8.40 8.89 3.50
CA GLY A 85 -7.27 8.07 3.07
C GLY A 85 -5.92 8.77 3.20
N ARG A 86 -5.83 10.05 2.77
CA ARG A 86 -4.57 10.83 2.90
C ARG A 86 -4.16 11.00 4.36
N THR A 87 -5.09 11.37 5.25
CA THR A 87 -4.76 11.59 6.67
C THR A 87 -4.30 10.31 7.34
N LYS A 88 -4.92 9.16 7.02
CA LYS A 88 -4.47 7.86 7.54
C LYS A 88 -3.09 7.47 7.00
N LEU A 89 -2.83 7.74 5.72
CA LEU A 89 -1.55 7.46 5.08
C LEU A 89 -0.43 8.29 5.68
N ASP A 90 -0.66 9.59 5.86
CA ASP A 90 0.33 10.52 6.43
C ASP A 90 0.64 10.16 7.89
N LEU A 91 -0.38 9.88 8.71
CA LEU A 91 -0.18 9.38 10.09
C LEU A 91 0.59 8.06 10.15
N ALA A 92 0.33 7.14 9.21
CA ALA A 92 1.06 5.88 9.13
C ALA A 92 2.53 6.10 8.73
N ILE A 93 2.82 7.07 7.87
CA ILE A 93 4.18 7.43 7.48
C ILE A 93 4.92 8.14 8.62
N GLU A 94 4.25 8.99 9.41
CA GLU A 94 4.84 9.56 10.62
C GLU A 94 5.29 8.47 11.60
N LYS A 95 4.48 7.41 11.76
CA LYS A 95 4.79 6.29 12.65
C LYS A 95 5.84 5.33 12.06
N TYR A 96 5.80 5.09 10.76
CA TYR A 96 6.67 4.13 10.05
C TYR A 96 7.34 4.77 8.83
N PRO A 97 8.24 5.74 9.03
CA PRO A 97 8.73 6.61 7.97
C PRO A 97 9.55 5.91 6.90
N MET A 98 10.08 4.71 7.16
CA MET A 98 10.90 3.94 6.21
C MET A 98 10.13 2.79 5.55
N ASN A 99 8.82 2.64 5.79
CA ASN A 99 8.04 1.57 5.17
C ASN A 99 7.80 1.86 3.67
N ALA A 100 8.33 1.02 2.80
CA ALA A 100 8.29 1.23 1.36
C ALA A 100 6.89 1.14 0.75
N ASP A 101 6.00 0.26 1.24
CA ASP A 101 4.62 0.17 0.74
C ASP A 101 3.84 1.48 1.03
N LEU A 102 4.00 2.07 2.23
CA LEU A 102 3.40 3.38 2.55
C LEU A 102 3.92 4.48 1.62
N ARG A 103 5.25 4.55 1.43
CA ARG A 103 5.90 5.54 0.55
C ARG A 103 5.49 5.37 -0.90
N LEU A 104 5.37 4.14 -1.38
CA LEU A 104 4.93 3.80 -2.72
C LEU A 104 3.49 4.29 -2.97
N VAL A 105 2.57 3.99 -2.05
CA VAL A 105 1.19 4.45 -2.14
C VAL A 105 1.13 5.97 -2.14
N ARG A 106 1.84 6.64 -1.22
CA ARG A 106 1.80 8.11 -1.17
C ARG A 106 2.41 8.75 -2.41
N TYR A 107 3.54 8.25 -2.90
CA TYR A 107 4.16 8.75 -4.13
C TYR A 107 3.19 8.67 -5.32
N ALA A 108 2.58 7.50 -5.54
CA ALA A 108 1.65 7.29 -6.65
C ALA A 108 0.40 8.17 -6.55
N VAL A 109 -0.16 8.33 -5.34
CA VAL A 109 -1.31 9.21 -5.12
C VAL A 109 -0.94 10.66 -5.37
N GLN A 110 0.18 11.14 -4.80
CA GLN A 110 0.60 12.54 -4.96
C GLN A 110 0.86 12.91 -6.42
N LYS A 111 1.50 12.00 -7.19
CA LYS A 111 1.77 12.20 -8.62
C LYS A 111 0.50 12.22 -9.49
N ASN A 112 -0.60 11.64 -8.99
CA ASN A 112 -1.87 11.56 -9.72
C ASN A 112 -2.97 12.48 -9.15
N ALA A 113 -2.73 13.15 -8.02
CA ALA A 113 -3.72 14.01 -7.37
C ALA A 113 -3.90 15.34 -8.13
N PRO A 114 -5.15 15.81 -8.33
CA PRO A 114 -5.39 17.15 -8.87
C PRO A 114 -4.73 18.25 -8.04
N LYS A 115 -4.15 19.26 -8.71
CA LYS A 115 -3.39 20.35 -8.06
C LYS A 115 -4.16 21.08 -6.95
N PHE A 116 -5.48 21.26 -7.09
CA PHE A 116 -6.29 21.95 -6.09
C PHE A 116 -6.38 21.20 -4.74
N LEU A 117 -6.03 19.91 -4.70
CA LEU A 117 -5.98 19.13 -3.44
C LEU A 117 -4.71 19.38 -2.64
N LYS A 118 -3.70 20.04 -3.23
CA LYS A 118 -2.40 20.37 -2.60
C LYS A 118 -1.77 19.17 -1.89
N TYR A 119 -1.75 18.02 -2.56
CA TYR A 119 -1.17 16.78 -2.03
C TYR A 119 -0.01 16.34 -2.92
N SER A 120 1.09 17.09 -2.87
CA SER A 120 2.28 16.85 -3.69
C SER A 120 3.57 17.32 -3.04
N GLU A 121 3.55 17.63 -1.74
CA GLU A 121 4.67 18.26 -1.03
C GLU A 121 5.78 17.27 -0.69
N ASN A 122 5.47 15.97 -0.62
CA ASN A 122 6.41 14.93 -0.21
C ASN A 122 6.89 14.05 -1.38
N THR A 123 6.66 14.44 -2.64
CA THR A 123 6.97 13.57 -3.80
C THR A 123 8.45 13.21 -3.89
N GLU A 124 9.34 14.17 -3.66
CA GLU A 124 10.80 13.94 -3.71
C GLU A 124 11.31 13.12 -2.52
N GLU A 125 10.74 13.34 -1.33
CA GLU A 125 11.05 12.56 -0.14
C GLU A 125 10.68 11.08 -0.34
N ASP A 126 9.45 10.82 -0.80
CA ASP A 126 8.98 9.46 -1.04
C ASP A 126 9.80 8.78 -2.14
N LYS A 127 10.12 9.48 -3.24
CA LYS A 127 10.98 8.96 -4.31
C LYS A 127 12.36 8.55 -3.79
N LYS A 128 12.99 9.39 -2.97
CA LYS A 128 14.30 9.11 -2.39
C LYS A 128 14.27 7.83 -1.55
N ILE A 129 13.30 7.68 -0.65
CA ILE A 129 13.18 6.49 0.21
C ILE A 129 12.93 5.22 -0.62
N LEU A 130 12.12 5.29 -1.67
CA LEU A 130 11.88 4.16 -2.57
C LEU A 130 13.14 3.75 -3.33
N LEU A 131 13.96 4.71 -3.78
CA LEU A 131 15.24 4.43 -4.43
C LEU A 131 16.26 3.83 -3.45
N GLU A 132 16.28 4.29 -2.20
CA GLU A 132 17.12 3.72 -1.14
C GLU A 132 16.69 2.29 -0.79
N TYR A 133 15.39 2.03 -0.67
CA TYR A 133 14.85 0.69 -0.45
C TYR A 133 15.34 -0.30 -1.52
N LYS A 134 15.25 0.09 -2.80
CA LYS A 134 15.71 -0.75 -3.92
C LYS A 134 17.20 -1.08 -3.86
N LYS A 135 18.04 -0.15 -3.40
CA LYS A 135 19.49 -0.37 -3.27
C LYS A 135 19.82 -1.34 -2.12
N ASN A 136 19.06 -1.28 -1.03
CA ASN A 136 19.41 -1.94 0.23
C ASN A 136 18.68 -3.27 0.47
N GLN A 137 17.49 -3.48 -0.10
CA GLN A 137 16.62 -4.63 0.21
C GLN A 137 16.16 -5.36 -1.05
N SER A 138 17.09 -6.04 -1.70
CA SER A 138 16.85 -6.82 -2.93
C SER A 138 16.07 -8.13 -2.73
N THR A 139 15.56 -8.43 -1.54
CA THR A 139 14.90 -9.73 -1.26
C THR A 139 13.38 -9.70 -1.55
N ASP A 140 12.73 -8.53 -1.50
CA ASP A 140 11.31 -8.37 -1.89
C ASP A 140 11.20 -7.92 -3.35
N GLN A 141 11.49 -8.86 -4.26
CA GLN A 141 11.49 -8.63 -5.72
C GLN A 141 10.15 -8.12 -6.27
N GLU A 142 9.04 -8.50 -5.62
CA GLU A 142 7.72 -8.02 -6.02
C GLU A 142 7.58 -6.52 -5.75
N LEU A 143 7.94 -6.07 -4.55
CA LEU A 143 7.86 -4.65 -4.22
C LEU A 143 8.80 -3.82 -5.09
N VAL A 144 10.02 -4.32 -5.34
CA VAL A 144 10.99 -3.66 -6.23
C VAL A 144 10.39 -3.47 -7.63
N SER A 145 9.79 -4.51 -8.20
CA SER A 145 9.12 -4.43 -9.51
C SER A 145 7.97 -3.42 -9.51
N LEU A 146 7.18 -3.38 -8.43
CA LEU A 146 6.09 -2.42 -8.29
C LEU A 146 6.59 -0.97 -8.20
N ILE A 147 7.66 -0.74 -7.43
CA ILE A 147 8.33 0.56 -7.34
C ILE A 147 8.85 0.98 -8.71
N ASP A 148 9.51 0.09 -9.43
CA ASP A 148 10.01 0.37 -10.79
C ASP A 148 8.90 0.77 -11.74
N GLY A 149 7.78 0.03 -11.74
CA GLY A 149 6.62 0.34 -12.56
C GLY A 149 6.02 1.72 -12.23
N VAL A 150 5.93 2.07 -10.95
CA VAL A 150 5.40 3.38 -10.51
C VAL A 150 6.34 4.52 -10.88
N LEU A 151 7.64 4.38 -10.63
CA LEU A 151 8.64 5.42 -10.97
C LEU A 151 8.75 5.62 -12.48
N ALA A 152 8.63 4.55 -13.28
CA ALA A 152 8.61 4.66 -14.75
C ALA A 152 7.34 5.36 -15.26
N LYS A 153 6.19 5.10 -14.65
CA LYS A 153 4.92 5.73 -15.01
C LYS A 153 4.84 7.20 -14.60
N PHE A 154 5.47 7.55 -13.47
CA PHE A 154 5.46 8.89 -12.89
C PHE A 154 6.90 9.35 -12.60
N PRO A 155 7.63 9.86 -13.61
CA PRO A 155 9.01 10.28 -13.45
C PRO A 155 9.19 11.43 -12.43
#